data_AF-A0A6P5ETU9-F1
#
_entry.id   AF-A0A6P5ETU9-F1
#
_cell.length_a   1.000
_cell.length_b   1.000
_cell.length_c   1.000
_cell.angle_alpha   90.00
_cell.angle_beta   90.00
_cell.angle_gamma   90.00
#
_symmetry.space_group_name_H-M   'P 1'
#
loop_
_entity.id
_entity.type
_entity.pdbx_description
1 polymer ?
#
loop_
_entity_poly.entity_id
_entity_poly.type
_entity_poly.pdbx_seq_one_letter_code
_entity_poly.pdbx_strand_id
1 'polypeptide(L)'
;MGSEGPSVVTVYVTGFKKFHGVSENPTEVIVGNLKAFMEKRGLPKGLVLGSCTILETAGQGALGQLQKVLESAVIGREKGSSNAGQVIWVHFGVNSGATRFALENQAVNEATFRCPDELGWKPQKVPIVPSDGGITQIREADVP
;
A
#
# COMPACT_ATOMS: atom_id res chain seq x y z
N MET A 1 27.60 1.79 -28.53
CA MET A 1 26.42 2.54 -28.05
C MET A 1 25.57 1.58 -27.24
N GLY A 2 25.69 1.62 -25.91
CA GLY A 2 24.97 0.70 -25.02
C GLY A 2 23.53 1.16 -24.89
N SER A 3 22.58 0.31 -25.28
CA SER A 3 21.17 0.50 -24.93
C SER A 3 21.02 0.22 -23.44
N GLU A 4 20.86 1.27 -22.64
CA GLU A 4 20.32 1.12 -21.29
C GLU A 4 18.93 0.48 -21.45
N GLY A 5 18.80 -0.78 -21.04
CA GLY A 5 17.50 -1.44 -21.00
C GLY A 5 16.56 -0.66 -20.09
N PRO A 6 15.22 -0.76 -20.29
CA PRO A 6 14.26 -0.04 -19.47
C PRO A 6 14.51 -0.30 -17.98
N SER A 7 14.48 0.76 -17.18
CA SER A 7 14.63 0.67 -15.72
C SER A 7 13.58 -0.30 -15.17
N VAL A 8 14.02 -1.26 -14.35
CA VAL A 8 13.11 -2.23 -13.75
C VAL A 8 12.27 -1.52 -12.69
N VAL A 9 10.94 -1.66 -12.76
CA VAL A 9 10.00 -1.15 -11.77
C VAL A 9 9.50 -2.32 -10.93
N THR A 10 9.71 -2.29 -9.63
CA THR A 10 9.17 -3.28 -8.68
C THR A 10 7.95 -2.71 -7.97
N VAL A 11 6.81 -3.41 -8.04
CA VAL A 11 5.57 -2.98 -7.39
C VAL A 11 5.25 -3.88 -6.20
N TYR A 12 5.04 -3.27 -5.04
CA TYR A 12 4.56 -3.93 -3.83
C TYR A 12 3.12 -3.54 -3.60
N VAL A 13 2.24 -4.53 -3.49
CA VAL A 13 0.80 -4.32 -3.44
C VAL A 13 0.26 -4.78 -2.10
N THR A 14 -0.54 -3.92 -1.48
CA THR A 14 -1.25 -4.25 -0.24
C THR A 14 -2.75 -4.07 -0.40
N GLY A 15 -3.51 -4.88 0.32
CA GLY A 15 -4.96 -4.76 0.48
C GLY A 15 -5.36 -5.08 1.91
N PHE A 16 -6.64 -5.00 2.23
CA PHE A 16 -7.14 -5.21 3.58
C PHE A 16 -8.05 -6.42 3.67
N LYS A 17 -8.03 -7.10 4.82
CA LYS A 17 -9.03 -8.11 5.19
C LYS A 17 -10.42 -7.51 5.26
N LYS A 18 -11.43 -8.35 5.46
CA LYS A 18 -12.78 -7.93 5.84
C LYS A 18 -12.83 -6.98 7.05
N PHE A 19 -13.92 -6.23 7.13
CA PHE A 19 -14.18 -5.23 8.17
C PHE A 19 -15.69 -5.14 8.45
N HIS A 20 -16.08 -4.93 9.72
CA HIS A 20 -17.44 -4.56 10.11
C HIS A 20 -18.55 -5.48 9.58
N GLY A 21 -18.34 -6.79 9.67
CA GLY A 21 -19.34 -7.78 9.26
C GLY A 21 -19.59 -7.83 7.75
N VAL A 22 -18.79 -7.13 6.94
CA VAL A 22 -18.76 -7.32 5.49
C VAL A 22 -18.10 -8.67 5.22
N SER A 23 -18.80 -9.56 4.53
CA SER A 23 -18.33 -10.94 4.29
C SER A 23 -17.10 -11.00 3.39
N GLU A 24 -16.90 -9.98 2.55
CA GLU A 24 -15.85 -9.95 1.53
C GLU A 24 -15.36 -8.51 1.31
N ASN A 25 -14.04 -8.30 1.44
CA ASN A 25 -13.42 -7.04 1.04
C ASN A 25 -12.88 -7.18 -0.39
N PRO A 26 -13.30 -6.35 -1.37
CA PRO A 26 -12.85 -6.48 -2.75
C PRO A 26 -11.33 -6.34 -2.88
N THR A 27 -10.67 -5.59 -1.98
CA THR A 27 -9.21 -5.46 -2.00
C THR A 27 -8.50 -6.75 -1.59
N GLU A 28 -9.10 -7.54 -0.68
CA GLU A 28 -8.61 -8.87 -0.32
C GLU A 28 -8.60 -9.80 -1.53
N VAL A 29 -9.71 -9.80 -2.28
CA VAL A 29 -9.88 -10.60 -3.50
C VAL A 29 -8.92 -10.19 -4.60
N ILE A 30 -8.81 -8.88 -4.87
CA ILE A 30 -7.92 -8.36 -5.92
C ILE A 30 -6.47 -8.72 -5.61
N VAL A 31 -5.99 -8.37 -4.41
CA VAL A 31 -4.59 -8.55 -4.04
C VAL A 31 -4.24 -10.03 -3.85
N GLY A 32 -5.15 -10.84 -3.29
CA GLY A 32 -4.95 -12.28 -3.14
C GLY A 32 -4.83 -13.02 -4.47
N ASN A 33 -5.52 -12.56 -5.51
CA ASN A 33 -5.49 -13.20 -6.84
C ASN A 33 -4.44 -12.59 -7.79
N LEU A 34 -3.89 -11.42 -7.47
CA LEU A 34 -3.05 -10.63 -8.39
C LEU A 34 -1.82 -11.41 -8.90
N LYS A 35 -1.13 -12.13 -8.00
CA LYS A 35 0.04 -12.93 -8.37
C LYS A 35 -0.30 -14.01 -9.39
N ALA A 36 -1.31 -14.83 -9.12
CA ALA A 36 -1.75 -15.89 -10.03
C ALA A 36 -2.28 -15.33 -11.36
N PHE A 37 -2.96 -14.18 -11.32
CA PHE A 37 -3.41 -13.49 -12.52
C PHE A 37 -2.24 -13.04 -13.41
N MET A 38 -1.21 -12.43 -12.81
CA MET A 38 -0.01 -11.96 -13.51
C MET A 38 0.85 -13.11 -14.03
N GLU A 39 0.95 -14.22 -13.31
CA GLU A 39 1.61 -15.44 -13.81
C GLU A 39 0.90 -16.00 -15.05
N LYS A 40 -0.45 -15.96 -15.07
CA LYS A 40 -1.25 -16.44 -16.19
C LYS A 40 -1.25 -15.50 -17.40
N ARG A 41 -1.29 -14.18 -17.16
CA ARG A 41 -1.39 -13.16 -18.23
C ARG A 41 -0.04 -12.65 -18.72
N GLY A 42 1.01 -12.88 -17.94
CA GLY A 42 2.31 -12.26 -18.13
C GLY A 42 2.39 -10.86 -17.51
N LEU A 43 3.61 -10.43 -17.22
CA LEU A 43 3.93 -9.09 -16.77
C LEU A 43 4.44 -8.24 -17.95
N PRO A 44 4.14 -6.93 -17.99
CA PRO A 44 4.80 -6.00 -18.89
C PRO A 44 6.33 -6.07 -18.74
N LYS A 45 7.06 -5.85 -19.84
CA LYS A 45 8.53 -5.81 -19.82
C LYS A 45 9.00 -4.72 -18.85
N GLY A 46 9.96 -5.07 -17.99
CA GLY A 46 10.49 -4.16 -16.98
C GLY A 46 9.66 -4.05 -15.69
N LEU A 47 8.50 -4.72 -15.60
CA LEU A 47 7.70 -4.75 -14.37
C LEU A 47 7.98 -6.03 -13.58
N VAL A 48 8.26 -5.86 -12.28
CA VAL A 48 8.40 -6.95 -11.32
C VAL A 48 7.34 -6.79 -10.25
N LEU A 49 6.59 -7.86 -9.98
CA LEU A 49 5.71 -7.91 -8.82
C LEU A 49 6.53 -8.33 -7.60
N GLY A 50 6.71 -7.42 -6.63
CA GLY A 50 7.48 -7.67 -5.41
C GLY A 50 6.72 -8.55 -4.42
N SER A 51 5.66 -8.01 -3.83
CA SER A 51 4.75 -8.77 -2.96
C SER A 51 3.29 -8.37 -3.18
N CYS A 52 2.40 -9.28 -2.80
CA CYS A 52 0.97 -9.03 -2.62
C CYS A 52 0.66 -9.39 -1.17
N THR A 53 0.27 -8.42 -0.35
CA THR A 53 0.11 -8.63 1.10
C THR A 53 -1.24 -8.13 1.58
N ILE A 54 -2.00 -9.02 2.23
CA ILE A 54 -3.25 -8.66 2.89
C ILE A 54 -2.95 -8.25 4.34
N LEU A 55 -3.38 -7.06 4.71
CA LEU A 55 -3.24 -6.48 6.05
C LEU A 55 -4.54 -6.61 6.84
N GLU A 56 -4.44 -6.67 8.16
CA GLU A 56 -5.62 -6.53 9.04
C GLU A 56 -6.28 -5.17 8.84
N THR A 57 -7.61 -5.09 8.93
CA THR A 57 -8.33 -3.80 8.94
C THR A 57 -8.31 -3.20 10.35
N ALA A 58 -7.10 -2.95 10.83
CA ALA A 58 -6.82 -2.40 12.14
C ALA A 58 -5.64 -1.43 12.04
N GLY A 59 -5.81 -0.20 12.49
CA GLY A 59 -4.81 0.86 12.25
C GLY A 59 -3.47 0.52 12.89
N GLN A 60 -3.45 0.33 14.21
CA GLN A 60 -2.25 -0.12 14.93
C GLN A 60 -1.94 -1.60 14.67
N GLY A 61 -2.97 -2.44 14.51
CA GLY A 61 -2.79 -3.89 14.29
C GLY A 61 -2.08 -4.24 12.99
N ALA A 62 -2.23 -3.43 11.94
CA ALA A 62 -1.59 -3.63 10.65
C ALA A 62 -0.16 -3.06 10.57
N LEU A 63 0.22 -2.14 11.46
CA LEU A 63 1.43 -1.34 11.34
C LEU A 63 2.70 -2.20 11.22
N GLY A 64 2.85 -3.20 12.09
CA GLY A 64 4.03 -4.06 12.07
C GLY A 64 4.16 -4.90 10.80
N GLN A 65 3.05 -5.30 10.17
CA GLN A 65 3.07 -6.02 8.89
C GLN A 65 3.37 -5.06 7.74
N LEU A 66 2.78 -3.84 7.76
CA LEU A 66 3.07 -2.81 6.78
C LEU A 66 4.55 -2.42 6.78
N GLN A 67 5.14 -2.18 7.96
CA GLN A 67 6.56 -1.87 8.11
C GLN A 67 7.45 -2.96 7.51
N LYS A 68 7.15 -4.25 7.77
CA LYS A 68 7.90 -5.37 7.16
C LYS A 68 7.83 -5.37 5.63
N VAL A 69 6.67 -5.03 5.05
CA VAL A 69 6.53 -4.91 3.59
C VAL A 69 7.39 -3.76 3.08
N LEU A 70 7.34 -2.59 3.72
CA LEU A 70 8.13 -1.43 3.33
C LEU A 70 9.64 -1.70 3.44
N GLU A 71 10.08 -2.31 4.53
CA GLU A 71 11.47 -2.73 4.75
C GLU A 71 11.92 -3.73 3.69
N SER A 72 11.12 -4.76 3.40
CA SER A 72 11.44 -5.76 2.36
C SER A 72 11.60 -5.15 0.96
N ALA A 73 10.97 -3.99 0.73
CA ALA A 73 11.08 -3.27 -0.53
C ALA A 73 12.37 -2.46 -0.65
N VAL A 74 13.08 -2.20 0.45
CA VAL A 74 14.32 -1.41 0.45
C VAL A 74 15.57 -2.22 0.82
N ILE A 75 15.42 -3.40 1.42
CA ILE A 75 16.54 -4.31 1.74
C ILE A 75 17.38 -4.57 0.49
N GLY A 76 18.71 -4.38 0.61
CA GLY A 76 19.67 -4.63 -0.46
C GLY A 76 19.78 -3.51 -1.50
N ARG A 77 18.98 -2.44 -1.39
CA ARG A 77 19.08 -1.25 -2.24
C ARG A 77 20.06 -0.19 -1.70
N GLU A 78 20.57 -0.36 -0.48
CA GLU A 78 21.58 0.51 0.11
C GLU A 78 23.01 0.06 -0.23
N LYS A 79 23.57 0.67 -1.27
CA LYS A 79 25.00 1.08 -1.47
C LYS A 79 25.27 1.31 -2.95
N GLY A 80 25.22 2.57 -3.40
CA GLY A 80 25.98 3.07 -4.56
C GLY A 80 25.67 2.48 -5.95
N SER A 81 24.66 1.62 -6.12
CA SER A 81 24.27 1.14 -7.45
C SER A 81 23.31 2.13 -8.09
N SER A 82 23.80 2.91 -9.07
CA SER A 82 23.01 3.78 -9.95
C SER A 82 21.95 3.03 -10.78
N ASN A 83 21.88 1.70 -10.65
CA ASN A 83 20.99 0.80 -11.38
C ASN A 83 19.91 0.16 -10.49
N ALA A 84 19.72 0.64 -9.26
CA ALA A 84 18.63 0.17 -8.39
C ALA A 84 17.29 0.62 -9.00
N GLY A 85 16.58 -0.30 -9.66
CA GLY A 85 15.30 -0.04 -10.30
C GLY A 85 14.25 0.58 -9.35
N GLN A 86 13.29 1.32 -9.91
CA GLN A 86 12.25 2.06 -9.18
C GLN A 86 11.38 1.13 -8.34
N VAL A 87 10.97 1.60 -7.16
CA VAL A 87 9.98 0.93 -6.30
C VAL A 87 8.70 1.74 -6.29
N ILE A 88 7.57 1.06 -6.47
CA ILE A 88 6.24 1.64 -6.30
C ILE A 88 5.50 0.82 -5.24
N TRP A 89 4.95 1.51 -4.25
CA TRP A 89 4.02 0.91 -3.29
C TRP A 89 2.59 1.28 -3.68
N VAL A 90 1.74 0.28 -3.85
CA VAL A 90 0.32 0.45 -4.14
C VAL A 90 -0.48 -0.11 -2.97
N HIS A 91 -1.31 0.73 -2.37
CA HIS A 91 -2.13 0.39 -1.22
C HIS A 91 -3.61 0.48 -1.60
N PHE A 92 -4.29 -0.66 -1.68
CA PHE A 92 -5.71 -0.72 -2.00
C PHE A 92 -6.55 -0.58 -0.74
N GLY A 93 -7.47 0.39 -0.77
CA GLY A 93 -8.55 0.53 0.20
C GLY A 93 -9.93 0.35 -0.47
N VAL A 94 -10.95 0.08 0.33
CA VAL A 94 -12.34 0.00 -0.15
C VAL A 94 -13.08 1.30 0.19
N ASN A 95 -13.73 1.88 -0.83
CA ASN A 95 -14.69 2.96 -0.67
C ASN A 95 -16.04 2.45 -1.19
N SER A 96 -16.95 2.07 -0.28
CA SER A 96 -18.22 1.41 -0.64
C SER A 96 -19.18 2.28 -1.44
N GLY A 97 -19.00 3.61 -1.43
CA GLY A 97 -19.79 4.54 -2.23
C GLY A 97 -19.25 4.78 -3.65
N ALA A 98 -18.04 4.28 -3.96
CA ALA A 98 -17.38 4.55 -5.24
C ALA A 98 -17.83 3.56 -6.33
N THR A 99 -18.00 4.05 -7.56
CA THR A 99 -18.34 3.24 -8.74
C THR A 99 -17.14 2.94 -9.65
N ARG A 100 -15.96 3.48 -9.29
CA ARG A 100 -14.72 3.37 -10.06
C ARG A 100 -13.52 3.41 -9.13
N PHE A 101 -12.36 3.00 -9.64
CA PHE A 101 -11.10 3.23 -8.97
C PHE A 101 -10.81 4.74 -8.89
N ALA A 102 -10.22 5.15 -7.78
CA ALA A 102 -9.71 6.50 -7.54
C ALA A 102 -8.29 6.39 -6.98
N LEU A 103 -7.46 7.37 -7.32
CA LEU A 103 -6.14 7.54 -6.74
C LEU A 103 -6.25 8.62 -5.67
N GLU A 104 -5.79 8.31 -4.46
CA GLU A 104 -5.68 9.31 -3.39
C GLU A 104 -4.40 10.12 -3.60
N ASN A 105 -4.54 11.44 -3.77
CA ASN A 105 -3.41 12.32 -4.02
C ASN A 105 -2.70 12.75 -2.73
N GLN A 106 -3.37 12.62 -1.59
CA GLN A 106 -2.92 13.15 -0.30
C GLN A 106 -3.35 12.26 0.87
N ALA A 107 -2.52 12.21 1.91
CA ALA A 107 -2.84 11.62 3.20
C ALA A 107 -2.68 12.67 4.31
N VAL A 108 -3.72 12.83 5.14
CA VAL A 108 -3.73 13.75 6.27
C VAL A 108 -3.28 13.02 7.54
N ASN A 109 -2.45 13.66 8.37
CA ASN A 109 -1.94 13.13 9.63
C ASN A 109 -3.01 13.08 10.76
N GLU A 110 -4.23 12.67 10.44
CA GLU A 110 -5.34 12.61 11.40
C GLU A 110 -5.96 11.20 11.42
N ALA A 111 -6.02 10.60 12.61
CA ALA A 111 -6.81 9.42 12.89
C ALA A 111 -8.14 9.81 13.56
N THR A 112 -9.21 9.81 12.77
CA THR A 112 -10.60 9.97 13.24
C THR A 112 -11.48 8.90 12.61
N PHE A 113 -11.93 7.93 13.40
CA PHE A 113 -12.75 6.83 12.89
C PHE A 113 -14.23 6.99 13.26
N ARG A 114 -15.13 6.79 12.29
CA ARG A 114 -16.58 6.80 12.51
C ARG A 114 -17.04 5.63 13.39
N CYS A 115 -16.38 4.49 13.25
CA CYS A 115 -16.62 3.24 13.96
C CYS A 115 -15.28 2.62 14.39
N PRO A 116 -15.25 1.72 15.39
CA PRO A 116 -14.00 1.07 15.80
C PRO A 116 -13.34 0.33 14.63
N ASP A 117 -12.05 0.06 14.70
CA ASP A 117 -11.42 -0.91 13.80
C ASP A 117 -11.73 -2.37 14.22
N GLU A 118 -11.20 -3.38 13.52
CA GLU A 118 -11.44 -4.81 13.90
C GLU A 118 -10.88 -5.18 15.28
N LEU A 119 -9.96 -4.39 15.84
CA LEU A 119 -9.39 -4.58 17.18
C LEU A 119 -10.02 -3.63 18.21
N GLY A 120 -11.09 -2.92 17.84
CA GLY A 120 -11.84 -2.02 18.73
C GLY A 120 -11.25 -0.62 18.89
N TRP A 121 -10.20 -0.25 18.14
CA TRP A 121 -9.60 1.07 18.23
C TRP A 121 -10.45 2.11 17.49
N LYS A 122 -10.87 3.18 18.18
CA LYS A 122 -11.68 4.27 17.63
C LYS A 122 -11.11 5.64 18.01
N PRO A 123 -10.00 6.08 17.40
CA PRO A 123 -9.39 7.38 17.69
C PRO A 123 -10.29 8.53 17.25
N GLN A 124 -10.14 9.69 17.91
CA GLN A 124 -10.82 10.95 17.58
C GLN A 124 -9.80 12.09 17.61
N LYS A 125 -9.53 12.70 16.45
CA LYS A 125 -8.60 13.83 16.28
C LYS A 125 -7.19 13.58 16.85
N VAL A 126 -6.67 12.37 16.64
CA VAL A 126 -5.33 11.97 17.12
C VAL A 126 -4.35 12.02 15.94
N PRO A 127 -3.12 12.53 16.11
CA PRO A 127 -2.11 12.44 15.05
C PRO A 127 -1.74 10.98 14.75
N ILE A 128 -1.61 10.62 13.47
CA ILE A 128 -1.20 9.27 13.04
C ILE A 128 0.27 9.04 13.41
N VAL A 129 1.12 10.01 13.05
CA VAL A 129 2.56 10.04 13.36
C VAL A 129 2.84 11.33 14.13
N PRO A 130 2.97 11.27 15.48
CA PRO A 130 3.17 12.47 16.30
C PRO A 130 4.44 13.26 15.95
N SER A 131 5.50 12.59 15.46
CA SER A 131 6.74 13.24 15.03
C SER A 131 6.60 14.04 13.74
N ASP A 132 5.56 13.78 12.93
CA ASP A 132 5.31 14.49 11.69
C ASP A 132 4.56 15.81 11.90
N GLY A 133 4.23 16.15 13.15
CA GLY A 133 3.54 17.39 13.54
C GLY A 133 2.05 17.18 13.85
N GLY A 134 1.27 18.26 13.71
CA GLY A 134 -0.16 18.27 14.04
C GLY A 134 -1.04 17.50 13.07
N ILE A 135 -2.34 17.42 13.39
CA ILE A 135 -3.33 16.64 12.63
C ILE A 135 -3.62 17.17 11.22
N THR A 136 -3.24 18.41 10.91
CA THR A 136 -3.44 19.02 9.58
C THR A 136 -2.25 18.82 8.63
N GLN A 137 -1.22 18.08 9.05
CA GLN A 137 -0.06 17.81 8.22
C GLN A 137 -0.43 16.84 7.09
N ILE A 138 0.11 17.09 5.89
CA ILE A 138 -0.24 16.37 4.67
C ILE A 138 1.03 15.76 4.06
N ARG A 139 0.88 14.55 3.52
CA ARG A 139 1.84 13.94 2.59
C ARG A 139 1.16 13.72 1.25
N GLU A 140 1.83 14.02 0.16
CA GLU A 140 1.31 13.82 -1.19
C GLU A 140 1.74 12.45 -1.72
N ALA A 141 0.93 11.87 -2.60
CA ALA A 141 1.27 10.64 -3.30
C ALA A 141 2.22 10.95 -4.46
N ASP A 142 3.37 10.26 -4.52
CA ASP A 142 4.38 10.42 -5.56
C ASP A 142 4.23 9.38 -6.70
N VAL A 143 3.02 8.88 -6.92
CA VAL A 143 2.74 7.91 -8.00
C VAL A 143 2.70 8.67 -9.34
N PRO A 144 3.44 8.21 -10.38
CA PRO A 144 3.55 8.90 -11.67
C PRO A 144 2.27 8.87 -12.51
#